data_AF-A0A847VJR9-F1
#
_entry.id   AF-A0A847VJR9-F1
#
_cell.length_a   1.000
_cell.length_b   1.000
_cell.length_c   1.000
_cell.angle_alpha   90.00
_cell.angle_beta   90.00
_cell.angle_gamma   90.00
#
_symmetry.space_group_name_H-M   'P 1'
#
loop_
_entity.id
_entity.type
_entity.pdbx_description
1 polymer ?
#
loop_
_entity_poly.entity_id
_entity_poly.type
_entity_poly.pdbx_seq_one_letter_code
_entity_poly.pdbx_strand_id
1 'polypeptide(L)' 'MPLPHPPENPTLPSDLEIAQRARPRRIVDLARERLGLAEDQLVPYGHYKAKLALPLVHTLAARPR' A
#
# COMPACT_ATOMS: atom_id res chain seq x y z
N MET A 1 -52.53 3.54 -4.45
CA MET A 1 -51.47 3.06 -3.53
C MET A 1 -50.23 2.78 -4.35
N PRO A 2 -49.16 3.58 -4.25
CA PRO A 2 -47.91 3.23 -4.92
C PRO A 2 -47.27 2.03 -4.23
N LEU A 3 -46.66 1.14 -5.03
CA LEU A 3 -45.94 -0.04 -4.56
C LEU A 3 -44.68 0.37 -3.78
N PRO A 4 -44.24 -0.40 -2.77
CA PRO A 4 -43.01 -0.12 -2.03
C PRO A 4 -41.79 -0.25 -2.95
N HIS A 5 -40.87 0.71 -2.85
CA HIS A 5 -39.57 0.69 -3.52
C HIS A 5 -38.73 -0.48 -2.98
N PRO A 6 -38.00 -1.21 -3.83
CA PRO A 6 -37.09 -2.26 -3.36
C PRO A 6 -36.01 -1.65 -2.45
N PRO A 7 -35.50 -2.39 -1.46
CA PRO A 7 -34.45 -1.91 -0.57
C PRO A 7 -33.21 -1.55 -1.39
N GLU A 8 -32.65 -0.36 -1.14
CA GLU A 8 -31.44 0.11 -1.79
C GLU A 8 -30.29 -0.88 -1.56
N ASN A 9 -29.71 -1.40 -2.63
CA ASN A 9 -28.46 -2.16 -2.57
C ASN A 9 -27.39 -1.27 -1.92
N PRO A 10 -26.59 -1.75 -0.95
CA PRO A 10 -25.54 -0.92 -0.37
C PRO A 10 -24.63 -0.43 -1.48
N THR A 11 -24.58 0.89 -1.67
CA THR A 11 -23.77 1.51 -2.69
C THR A 11 -22.32 1.17 -2.39
N LEU A 12 -21.66 0.43 -3.29
CA LEU A 12 -20.23 0.20 -3.20
C LEU A 12 -19.54 1.57 -3.14
N PRO A 13 -18.66 1.82 -2.15
CA PRO A 13 -17.94 3.08 -2.07
C PRO A 13 -17.04 3.25 -3.29
N SER A 14 -16.81 4.50 -3.69
CA SER A 14 -15.87 4.84 -4.75
C SER A 14 -14.43 4.46 -4.38
N ASP A 15 -13.56 4.31 -5.38
CA ASP A 15 -12.13 3.99 -5.18
C ASP A 15 -11.44 4.99 -4.24
N LEU A 16 -11.78 6.27 -4.35
CA LEU A 16 -11.25 7.32 -3.49
C LEU A 16 -11.70 7.14 -2.03
N GLU A 17 -12.99 6.84 -1.80
CA GLU A 17 -13.51 6.59 -0.46
C GLU A 17 -12.89 5.33 0.16
N ILE A 18 -12.66 4.29 -0.64
CA ILE A 18 -11.95 3.08 -0.19
C ILE A 18 -10.52 3.44 0.22
N ALA A 19 -9.80 4.19 -0.61
CA ALA A 19 -8.42 4.61 -0.31
C ALA A 19 -8.33 5.49 0.95
N GLN A 20 -9.29 6.39 1.16
CA GLN A 20 -9.36 7.24 2.36
C GLN A 20 -9.65 6.46 3.64
N ARG A 21 -10.46 5.39 3.56
CA ARG A 21 -10.78 4.54 4.71
C ARG A 21 -9.66 3.57 5.08
N ALA A 22 -8.66 3.38 4.20
CA ALA A 22 -7.55 2.48 4.44
C ALA A 22 -6.71 2.94 5.64
N ARG A 23 -6.20 1.96 6.41
CA ARG A 23 -5.26 2.20 7.52
C ARG A 23 -3.87 1.67 7.13
N PRO A 24 -3.04 2.46 6.41
CA PRO A 24 -1.76 1.98 5.92
C PRO A 24 -0.79 1.69 7.07
N ARG A 25 0.00 0.62 6.90
CA ARG A 25 1.12 0.28 7.78
C ARG A 25 2.34 1.10 7.39
N ARG A 26 3.24 1.40 8.35
CA ARG A 26 4.49 2.09 8.05
C ARG A 26 5.30 1.30 7.03
N ILE A 27 5.85 1.99 6.03
CA ILE A 27 6.56 1.35 4.93
C ILE A 27 7.81 0.60 5.39
N VAL A 28 8.50 1.11 6.41
CA VAL A 28 9.70 0.49 6.99
C VAL A 28 9.38 -0.86 7.64
N ASP A 29 8.31 -0.92 8.44
CA ASP A 29 7.89 -2.17 9.09
C ASP A 29 7.48 -3.21 8.05
N LEU A 30 6.71 -2.79 7.04
CA LEU A 30 6.26 -3.67 5.97
C LEU A 30 7.44 -4.24 5.17
N ALA A 31 8.43 -3.40 4.82
CA ALA A 31 9.61 -3.80 4.07
C ALA A 31 10.48 -4.79 4.85
N ARG A 32 10.65 -4.58 6.15
CA ARG A 32 11.35 -5.51 7.04
C ARG A 32 10.65 -6.87 7.10
N GLU A 33 9.35 -6.89 7.38
CA GLU A 33 8.59 -8.12 7.58
C GLU A 33 8.37 -8.94 6.30
N ARG A 34 8.12 -8.28 5.17
CA ARG A 34 7.75 -8.96 3.92
C ARG A 34 8.92 -9.23 3.00
N LEU A 35 9.92 -8.35 3.01
CA LEU A 35 11.03 -8.39 2.06
C LEU A 35 12.40 -8.55 2.75
N GLY A 36 12.44 -8.53 4.09
CA GLY A 36 13.70 -8.61 4.84
C GLY A 36 14.60 -7.39 4.65
N LEU A 37 14.04 -6.25 4.22
CA LEU A 37 14.81 -5.04 3.96
C LEU A 37 15.08 -4.28 5.25
N ALA A 38 16.34 -3.92 5.46
CA ALA A 38 16.75 -3.03 6.54
C ALA A 38 16.40 -1.57 6.20
N GLU A 39 16.39 -0.72 7.24
CA GLU A 39 15.92 0.66 7.13
C GLU A 39 16.87 1.53 6.29
N ASP A 40 18.17 1.26 6.33
CA ASP A 40 19.22 1.88 5.52
C ASP A 40 19.12 1.54 4.01
N GLN A 41 18.37 0.48 3.68
CA GLN A 41 18.09 0.10 2.29
C GLN A 41 16.87 0.83 1.71
N LEU A 42 16.28 1.74 2.48
CA LEU A 42 15.12 2.54 2.10
C LEU A 42 15.46 4.04 2.20
N VAL A 43 14.87 4.83 1.31
CA VAL A 43 14.86 6.29 1.39
C VAL A 43 13.42 6.74 1.63
N PRO A 44 13.01 7.02 2.89
CA PRO A 44 11.62 7.33 3.22
C PRO A 44 11.12 8.67 2.67
N TYR A 45 9.85 8.70 2.26
CA TYR A 45 9.10 9.90 1.87
C TYR A 45 7.78 9.91 2.64
N GLY A 46 7.84 10.45 3.86
CA GLY A 46 6.76 10.27 4.85
C GLY A 46 6.71 8.84 5.38
N HIS A 47 5.59 8.47 6.00
CA HIS A 47 5.47 7.20 6.73
C HIS A 47 5.12 5.99 5.86
N TYR A 48 4.54 6.22 4.68
CA TYR A 48 3.88 5.18 3.89
C TYR A 48 4.48 5.00 2.50
N LYS A 49 5.57 5.71 2.17
CA LYS A 49 6.25 5.64 0.87
C LYS A 49 7.75 5.70 1.09
N ALA A 50 8.50 4.95 0.30
CA ALA A 50 9.95 5.00 0.27
C ALA A 50 10.48 4.62 -1.11
N LYS A 51 11.67 5.10 -1.46
CA LYS A 51 12.44 4.56 -2.59
C LYS A 51 13.38 3.47 -2.08
N LEU A 52 13.76 2.54 -2.96
CA LEU A 52 14.84 1.61 -2.67
C LEU A 52 16.18 2.35 -2.80
N ALA A 53 17.09 2.09 -1.86
CA ALA A 53 18.44 2.62 -1.92
C ALA A 53 19.15 2.08 -3.17
N LEU A 54 19.90 2.95 -3.85
CA LEU A 54 20.59 2.60 -5.09
C LEU A 54 21.54 1.40 -4.96
N PRO A 55 22.30 1.20 -3.86
CA PRO A 55 23.12 0.00 -3.69
C PRO A 55 22.32 -1.31 -3.73
N LEU A 56 21.13 -1.34 -3.13
CA LEU A 56 20.26 -2.52 -3.15
C LEU A 56 19.83 -2.86 -4.58
N VAL A 57 19.45 -1.86 -5.38
CA VAL A 57 19.03 -2.04 -6.77
C VAL A 57 20.13 -2.70 -7.61
N HIS A 58 21.39 -2.29 -7.41
CA HIS A 58 22.53 -2.90 -8.10
C HIS A 58 22.73 -4.37 -7.71
N THR A 59 22.55 -4.72 -6.43
CA THR A 59 22.65 -6.13 -5.98
C THR A 59 21.56 -7.00 -6.60
N LEU A 60 20.34 -6.47 -6.75
CA LEU A 60 19.21 -7.19 -7.38
C LEU A 60 19.44 -7.42 -8.87
N ALA A 61 20.03 -6.46 -9.58
CA ALA A 61 20.35 -6.61 -11.01
C ALA A 61 21.32 -7.79 -11.27
N ALA A 62 22.22 -8.07 -10.32
CA ALA A 62 23.15 -9.20 -10.39
C ALA A 62 22.49 -10.56 -10.05
N ARG A 63 21.26 -10.56 -9.52
CA ARG A 63 20.50 -11.76 -9.14
C ARG A 63 19.01 -11.60 -9.50
N PRO A 64 18.64 -11.71 -10.78
CA PRO A 64 17.24 -11.71 -11.18
C PRO A 64 16.51 -12.88 -10.50
N ARG A 65 15.34 -12.60 -9.92
CA ARG A 65 14.45 -13.56 -9.27
C ARG A 65 13.13 -13.64 -9.99
#